data_AF-A0A3E1DCV4-F1
#
_entry.id   AF-A0A3E1DCV4-F1
#
_cell.length_a   1.000
_cell.length_b   1.000
_cell.length_c   1.000
_cell.angle_alpha   90.00
_cell.angle_beta   90.00
_cell.angle_gamma   90.00
#
_symmetry.space_group_name_H-M   'P 1'
#
loop_
_entity.id
_entity.type
_entity.pdbx_description
1 polymer ?
#
loop_
_entity_poly.entity_id
_entity_poly.type
_entity_poly.pdbx_seq_one_letter_code
_entity_poly.pdbx_strand_id
1 'polypeptide(L)' 'RIQILTALITYLLLAIYRKTQSYGGSLWILLAEIRATLFQRPSAEAERYRRRRESMTEFAARQGGLFA' A
#
# COMPACT_ATOMS: atom_id res chain seq x y z
N ARG A 1 -18.40 -8.13 11.81
CA ARG A 1 -19.48 -7.10 11.94
C ARG A 1 -18.95 -5.69 11.67
N ILE A 2 -17.90 -5.22 12.35
CA ILE A 2 -17.31 -3.89 12.10
C ILE A 2 -16.83 -3.70 10.65
N GLN A 3 -16.20 -4.71 10.05
CA GLN A 3 -15.66 -4.64 8.68
C GLN A 3 -16.71 -4.23 7.62
N ILE A 4 -17.95 -4.71 7.75
CA ILE A 4 -19.04 -4.35 6.82
C ILE A 4 -19.39 -2.88 6.97
N LEU A 5 -19.52 -2.40 8.21
CA LEU A 5 -19.79 -0.98 8.48
C LEU A 5 -18.64 -0.10 7.99
N THR A 6 -17.40 -0.51 8.21
CA THR A 6 -16.22 0.20 7.69
C THR A 6 -16.25 0.28 6.17
N ALA A 7 -16.52 -0.83 5.47
CA ALA A 7 -16.62 -0.85 4.01
C ALA A 7 -17.73 0.07 3.49
N LEU A 8 -18.90 0.07 4.14
CA LEU A 8 -20.02 0.95 3.79
C LEU A 8 -19.66 2.42 3.98
N ILE A 9 -19.03 2.78 5.10
CA ILE A 9 -18.58 4.15 5.38
C ILE A 9 -17.55 4.58 4.32
N THR A 10 -16.53 3.75 4.05
CA THR A 10 -15.53 4.04 3.03
C THR A 10 -16.17 4.24 1.65
N TYR A 11 -17.11 3.39 1.26
CA TYR A 11 -17.83 3.51 -0.01
C TYR A 11 -18.59 4.84 -0.13
N LEU A 12 -19.34 5.21 0.92
CA LEU A 12 -20.11 6.46 0.94
C LEU A 12 -19.19 7.68 0.86
N LEU A 13 -18.08 7.67 1.60
CA LEU A 13 -17.08 8.74 1.55
C LEU A 13 -16.48 8.87 0.14
N LEU A 14 -16.16 7.76 -0.50
CA LEU A 14 -15.60 7.75 -1.85
C LEU A 14 -16.60 8.25 -2.90
N ALA A 15 -17.87 7.89 -2.76
CA ALA A 15 -18.95 8.35 -3.63
C ALA A 15 -19.18 9.87 -3.51
N ILE A 16 -19.16 10.40 -2.28
CA ILE A 16 -19.24 11.84 -2.03
C ILE A 16 -18.03 12.55 -2.64
N TYR A 17 -16.82 12.05 -2.39
CA TYR A 17 -15.60 12.63 -2.94
C TYR A 17 -15.62 12.68 -4.47
N ARG A 18 -16.02 11.57 -5.11
CA ARG A 18 -16.18 11.48 -6.57
C ARG A 18 -17.13 12.54 -7.11
N LYS A 19 -18.27 12.75 -6.44
CA LYS A 19 -19.28 13.75 -6.84
C LYS A 19 -18.73 15.17 -6.69
N THR A 20 -18.07 15.47 -5.58
CA THR A 20 -17.52 16.80 -5.31
C THR A 20 -16.41 17.17 -6.30
N GLN A 21 -15.55 16.22 -6.65
CA GLN A 21 -14.43 16.44 -7.57
C GLN A 21 -14.78 16.23 -9.05
N SER A 22 -16.05 15.94 -9.36
CA SER A 22 -16.50 15.57 -10.72
C SER A 22 -15.62 14.50 -11.38
N TYR A 23 -15.17 13.51 -10.59
CA TYR A 23 -14.21 12.51 -11.06
C TYR A 23 -14.90 11.52 -12.02
N GLY A 24 -14.47 11.56 -13.30
CA GLY A 24 -15.03 10.76 -14.39
C GLY A 24 -14.61 9.29 -14.41
N GLY A 25 -13.56 8.92 -13.66
CA GLY A 25 -13.06 7.55 -13.60
C GLY A 25 -13.94 6.61 -12.78
N SER A 26 -13.58 5.32 -12.76
CA SER A 26 -14.30 4.33 -11.97
C SER A 26 -14.03 4.51 -10.47
N LEU A 27 -15.01 4.15 -9.64
CA LEU A 27 -14.89 4.23 -8.19
C LEU A 27 -13.72 3.38 -7.65
N TRP A 28 -13.39 2.30 -8.36
CA TRP A 28 -12.29 1.40 -8.01
C TRP A 28 -10.92 2.03 -8.24
N ILE A 29 -10.75 2.77 -9.35
CA ILE A 29 -9.51 3.51 -9.64
C ILE A 29 -9.30 4.59 -8.57
N LEU A 30 -10.36 5.34 -8.24
CA LEU A 30 -10.32 6.35 -7.18
C LEU A 30 -9.94 5.74 -5.83
N LEU A 31 -10.44 4.54 -5.50
CA LEU A 31 -10.07 3.83 -4.28
C LEU A 31 -8.59 3.43 -4.29
N ALA A 32 -8.07 2.97 -5.43
CA ALA A 32 -6.67 2.59 -5.58
C ALA A 32 -5.73 3.80 -5.41
N GLU A 33 -6.08 4.95 -6.01
CA GLU A 33 -5.35 6.21 -5.88
C GLU A 33 -5.35 6.73 -4.43
N ILE A 34 -6.52 6.75 -3.78
CA ILE A 34 -6.64 7.14 -2.36
C ILE A 34 -5.87 6.18 -1.47
N ARG A 35 -5.88 4.88 -1.78
CA ARG A 35 -5.10 3.89 -1.04
C ARG A 35 -3.60 4.16 -1.17
N ALA A 36 -3.13 4.41 -2.39
CA ALA A 36 -1.73 4.73 -2.65
C ALA A 36 -1.31 6.01 -1.93
N THR A 37 -2.11 7.07 -2.01
CA THR A 37 -1.76 8.39 -1.46
C THR A 37 -1.89 8.47 0.06
N LEU A 38 -2.94 7.92 0.67
CA LEU A 38 -3.16 8.02 2.12
C LEU A 38 -2.43 6.96 2.94
N PHE A 39 -2.23 5.75 2.37
CA PHE A 39 -1.73 4.61 3.12
C PHE A 39 -0.34 4.13 2.69
N GLN A 40 0.16 4.51 1.50
CA GLN A 40 1.58 4.36 1.22
C GLN A 40 2.32 5.57 1.78
N ARG A 41 3.00 5.36 2.90
CA ARG A 41 4.01 6.32 3.39
C ARG A 41 5.30 6.04 2.61
N PRO A 42 5.74 6.94 1.70
CA PRO A 42 6.93 6.68 0.88
C PRO A 42 8.17 6.38 1.71
N SER A 43 8.30 7.04 2.87
CA SER A 43 9.36 6.79 3.85
C SER A 43 9.29 5.40 4.48
N ALA A 44 8.09 4.90 4.78
CA ALA A 44 7.90 3.59 5.39
C ALA A 44 8.15 2.45 4.39
N GLU A 45 7.76 2.64 3.11
CA GLU A 45 8.06 1.68 2.05
C GLU A 45 9.56 1.66 1.72
N ALA A 46 10.20 2.83 1.62
CA ALA A 46 11.64 2.93 1.42
C ALA A 46 12.44 2.28 2.56
N GLU A 47 12.01 2.49 3.81
CA GLU A 47 12.60 1.86 5.00
C GLU A 47 12.41 0.33 4.97
N ARG A 48 11.21 -0.16 4.64
CA ARG A 48 10.93 -1.59 4.50
C ARG A 48 11.78 -2.23 3.41
N TYR A 49 11.94 -1.55 2.28
CA TYR A 49 12.80 -2.00 1.19
C TYR A 49 14.27 -2.05 1.61
N ARG A 50 14.74 -1.04 2.34
CA ARG A 50 16.11 -1.00 2.89
C ARG A 50 16.39 -2.18 3.81
N ARG A 51 15.52 -2.41 4.80
CA ARG A 51 15.62 -3.56 5.72
C ARG A 51 15.60 -4.90 5.01
N ARG A 52 14.79 -5.03 3.95
CA ARG A 52 14.75 -6.25 3.15
C ARG A 52 16.07 -6.49 2.43
N ARG A 53 16.68 -5.45 1.84
CA ARG A 53 18.02 -5.56 1.24
C ARG A 53 19.09 -5.92 2.26
N GLU A 54 19.09 -5.27 3.42
CA GLU A 54 20.02 -5.58 4.53
C GLU A 54 19.90 -7.04 4.94
N SER A 55 18.69 -7.55 5.12
CA SER A 55 18.46 -8.96 5.45
C SER A 55 18.94 -9.93 4.36
N MET A 56 18.78 -9.57 3.09
CA MET A 56 19.30 -10.36 1.97
C MET A 56 20.82 -10.35 1.91
N THR A 57 21.46 -9.20 2.16
CA THR A 57 22.92 -9.10 2.21
C THR A 57 23.49 -9.86 3.40
N GLU A 58 22.85 -9.81 4.56
CA GLU A 58 23.24 -10.62 5.73
C GLU A 58 23.07 -12.12 5.45
N PHE A 59 21.97 -12.51 4.81
CA PHE A 59 21.74 -13.89 4.42
C PHE A 59 22.80 -14.37 3.43
N ALA A 60 23.08 -13.59 2.38
CA ALA A 60 24.12 -13.89 1.40
C ALA A 60 25.52 -13.95 2.03
N ALA A 61 25.85 -13.05 2.96
CA ALA A 61 27.13 -13.04 3.67
C ALA A 61 27.32 -14.25 4.59
N ARG A 62 26.22 -14.81 5.12
CA ARG A 62 26.23 -16.03 5.96
C ARG A 62 26.10 -17.32 5.15
N GLN A 63 25.70 -17.22 3.88
CA GLN A 63 25.63 -18.36 2.99
C GLN A 63 27.05 -18.73 2.54
N GLY A 64 27.73 -19.55 3.36
CA GLY A 64 29.00 -20.15 2.98
C GLY A 64 28.87 -20.83 1.62
N GLY A 65 29.76 -20.49 0.69
CA GLY A 65 29.70 -20.96 -0.69
C GLY A 65 29.58 -22.48 -0.74
N LEU A 66 28.54 -22.99 -1.42
CA LEU A 66 28.27 -24.43 -1.49
C LEU A 66 29.25 -25.20 -2.40
N PHE A 67 30.31 -24.55 -2.89
CA PHE A 67 31.40 -25.16 -3.64
C PHE A 67 32.69 -24.39 -3.36
N ALA A 68 33.49 -24.90 -2.43
CA ALA A 68 34.92 -24.61 -2.27
C ALA A 68 35.68 -25.93 -2.38
#